data_AF-A0A7C4DZC9-F1
#
_entry.id   AF-A0A7C4DZC9-F1
#
_cell.length_a   1.000
_cell.length_b   1.000
_cell.length_c   1.000
_cell.angle_alpha   90.00
_cell.angle_beta   90.00
_cell.angle_gamma   90.00
#
_symmetry.space_group_name_H-M   'P 1'
#
loop_
_entity.id
_entity.type
_entity.pdbx_description
1 polymer ?
#
loop_
_entity_poly.entity_id
_entity_poly.type
_entity_poly.pdbx_seq_one_letter_code
_entity_poly.pdbx_strand_id
1 'polypeptide(L)'
;MKAVLVVLDGLGDRRCKSLGYMTPLQYARNRVLDRLAAEGETGLVDVVARGIPNGSDTGHLALLGYDPFTCYTGRGPFEALGAGLSLSHEDVAFRCNFATVADDGTVLDRRAGRISTEESRELAESIQSMEIDGIQFIFRHTVEHRGVLIMRGEGISHRVSNVDPHGKTSAIQKPRPLDDSPESLKTAQALQKFLEKTSQILQAHPINIKRREKNLPLANYILTRGAGRLPNLAPFEQKFGLRAAVVAGGALYKGVCRAAGFDVVNVEGATGTVNTNLGNKVKAVVESLKTHDFVLLHVKATDTLSHDKKPREKAEMINRVGDALEKMLEQLTTDTYVAVTGDHTTSSEVGDHRGDPVPVLIWGADVRGDRVTKFDEISCMEGGLGRIRGVELMPILANYLGTLELYGE
;
A
#
# COMPACT_ATOMS: atom_id res chain seq x y z
N MET A 1 -0.73 2.10 -28.19
CA MET A 1 -0.14 1.13 -27.25
C MET A 1 -0.49 1.55 -25.84
N LYS A 2 -0.87 0.59 -25.00
CA LYS A 2 -1.28 0.81 -23.61
C LYS A 2 -0.69 -0.24 -22.71
N ALA A 3 -0.66 0.00 -21.40
CA ALA A 3 -0.20 -1.00 -20.45
C ALA A 3 -1.10 -1.12 -19.22
N VAL A 4 -1.23 -2.35 -18.72
CA VAL A 4 -1.83 -2.67 -17.43
C VAL A 4 -0.77 -3.29 -16.53
N LEU A 5 -0.51 -2.67 -15.38
CA LEU A 5 0.30 -3.28 -14.32
C LEU A 5 -0.63 -3.88 -13.26
N VAL A 6 -0.67 -5.21 -13.19
CA VAL A 6 -1.41 -5.96 -12.18
C VAL A 6 -0.49 -6.26 -11.00
N VAL A 7 -0.76 -5.62 -9.87
CA VAL A 7 -0.03 -5.83 -8.62
C VAL A 7 -0.87 -6.70 -7.69
N LEU A 8 -0.42 -7.93 -7.47
CA LEU A 8 -0.96 -8.81 -6.45
C LEU A 8 -0.17 -8.58 -5.16
N ASP A 9 -0.78 -7.85 -4.22
CA ASP A 9 -0.10 -7.41 -3.00
C ASP A 9 0.46 -8.61 -2.23
N GLY A 10 1.75 -8.56 -1.85
CA GLY A 10 2.38 -9.68 -1.15
C GLY A 10 2.38 -11.01 -1.94
N LEU A 11 2.43 -10.97 -3.29
CA LEU A 11 2.39 -12.16 -4.15
C LEU A 11 3.41 -13.22 -3.75
N GLY A 12 4.68 -12.81 -3.64
CA GLY A 12 5.78 -13.71 -3.33
C GLY A 12 5.58 -14.37 -1.98
N ASP A 13 6.02 -15.61 -1.87
CA ASP A 13 6.00 -16.36 -0.62
C ASP A 13 7.25 -17.24 -0.45
N ARG A 14 7.35 -17.86 0.72
CA ARG A 14 8.28 -18.95 0.98
C ARG A 14 7.55 -20.28 0.91
N ARG A 15 8.32 -21.36 0.84
CA ARG A 15 7.79 -22.72 0.89
C ARG A 15 6.93 -22.92 2.13
N CYS A 16 5.69 -23.35 1.93
CA CYS A 16 4.72 -23.57 3.00
C CYS A 16 4.61 -25.07 3.31
N LYS A 17 4.79 -25.47 4.57
CA LYS A 17 4.75 -26.91 4.97
C LYS A 17 3.37 -27.52 4.67
N SER A 18 2.31 -26.76 4.92
CA SER A 18 0.90 -27.18 4.72
C SER A 18 0.50 -27.37 3.25
N LEU A 19 1.36 -26.92 2.32
CA LEU A 19 1.22 -27.06 0.87
C LEU A 19 2.23 -28.07 0.28
N GLY A 20 2.83 -28.93 1.10
CA GLY A 20 3.84 -29.87 0.63
C GLY A 20 5.13 -29.19 0.19
N TYR A 21 5.53 -28.10 0.88
CA TYR A 21 6.71 -27.28 0.59
C TYR A 21 6.67 -26.52 -0.74
N MET A 22 5.49 -26.37 -1.35
CA MET A 22 5.27 -25.41 -2.44
C MET A 22 4.97 -24.02 -1.87
N THR A 23 5.21 -22.96 -2.65
CA THR A 23 4.62 -21.64 -2.36
C THR A 23 3.13 -21.64 -2.70
N PRO A 24 2.32 -20.69 -2.19
CA PRO A 24 0.93 -20.55 -2.60
C PRO A 24 0.76 -20.30 -4.10
N LEU A 25 1.71 -19.62 -4.75
CA LEU A 25 1.69 -19.40 -6.20
C LEU A 25 1.96 -20.70 -6.97
N GLN A 26 2.94 -21.52 -6.55
CA GLN A 26 3.17 -22.87 -7.11
C GLN A 26 1.98 -23.82 -6.89
N TYR A 27 1.33 -23.71 -5.73
CA TYR A 27 0.16 -24.52 -5.39
C TYR A 27 -1.09 -24.08 -6.17
N ALA A 28 -1.22 -22.77 -6.43
CA ALA A 28 -2.25 -22.21 -7.30
C ALA A 28 -2.00 -22.67 -8.74
N ARG A 29 -2.73 -23.68 -9.20
CA ARG A 29 -2.68 -24.17 -10.59
C ARG A 29 -3.37 -23.19 -11.55
N ASN A 30 -2.91 -21.94 -11.57
CA ASN A 30 -3.52 -20.84 -12.30
C ASN A 30 -3.12 -20.88 -13.78
N ARG A 31 -3.99 -21.47 -14.59
CA ARG A 31 -3.77 -21.65 -16.04
C ARG A 31 -3.61 -20.33 -16.80
N VAL A 32 -4.22 -19.25 -16.32
CA VAL A 32 -4.16 -17.95 -16.99
C VAL A 32 -2.78 -17.33 -16.82
N LEU A 33 -2.27 -17.33 -15.59
CA LEU A 33 -0.92 -16.84 -15.31
C LEU A 33 0.15 -17.72 -15.96
N ASP A 34 -0.04 -19.05 -15.96
CA ASP A 34 0.85 -19.97 -16.67
C ASP A 34 0.86 -19.72 -18.19
N ARG A 35 -0.30 -19.45 -18.79
CA ARG A 35 -0.40 -19.07 -20.21
C ARG A 35 0.36 -17.77 -20.48
N LEU A 36 0.11 -16.73 -19.68
CA LEU A 36 0.78 -15.43 -19.86
C LEU A 36 2.29 -15.53 -19.69
N ALA A 37 2.78 -16.39 -18.79
CA ALA A 37 4.20 -16.69 -18.66
C ALA A 37 4.75 -17.39 -19.90
N ALA A 38 4.05 -18.42 -20.41
CA ALA A 38 4.47 -19.18 -21.59
C ALA A 38 4.48 -18.36 -22.89
N GLU A 39 3.62 -17.37 -23.00
CA GLU A 39 3.51 -16.48 -24.17
C GLU A 39 4.32 -15.18 -24.00
N GLY A 40 4.82 -14.88 -22.79
CA GLY A 40 5.45 -13.63 -22.43
C GLY A 40 6.91 -13.79 -21.98
N GLU A 41 7.44 -12.73 -21.38
CA GLU A 41 8.79 -12.70 -20.80
C GLU A 41 8.67 -12.60 -19.28
N THR A 42 9.37 -13.48 -18.56
CA THR A 42 9.29 -13.61 -17.10
C THR A 42 10.62 -13.23 -16.44
N GLY A 43 10.59 -13.04 -15.12
CA GLY A 43 11.78 -12.83 -14.32
C GLY A 43 11.47 -12.60 -12.85
N LEU A 44 12.45 -12.05 -12.14
CA LEU A 44 12.36 -11.71 -10.72
C LEU A 44 12.57 -10.22 -10.49
N VAL A 45 11.88 -9.66 -9.50
CA VAL A 45 12.02 -8.26 -9.08
C VAL A 45 12.45 -8.19 -7.63
N ASP A 46 13.63 -7.62 -7.39
CA ASP A 46 13.99 -7.06 -6.09
C ASP A 46 13.31 -5.69 -5.95
N VAL A 47 12.09 -5.67 -5.39
CA VAL A 47 11.21 -4.48 -5.49
C VAL A 47 11.92 -3.19 -5.07
N VAL A 48 12.56 -3.18 -3.91
CA VAL A 48 13.42 -2.05 -3.49
C VAL A 48 14.89 -2.37 -3.72
N ALA A 49 15.37 -3.44 -3.09
CA ALA A 49 16.74 -3.93 -3.19
C ALA A 49 16.83 -5.37 -2.67
N ARG A 50 17.90 -6.07 -3.06
CA ARG A 50 18.16 -7.46 -2.67
C ARG A 50 18.14 -7.63 -1.16
N GLY A 51 17.29 -8.55 -0.68
CA GLY A 51 17.24 -8.91 0.73
C GLY A 51 16.61 -7.86 1.65
N ILE A 52 16.10 -6.74 1.12
CA ILE A 52 15.49 -5.67 1.92
C ILE A 52 13.97 -5.81 1.91
N PRO A 53 13.33 -6.14 3.06
CA PRO A 53 11.88 -6.08 3.17
C PRO A 53 11.41 -4.64 3.03
N ASN A 54 10.36 -4.41 2.24
CA ASN A 54 9.78 -3.10 2.00
C ASN A 54 8.31 -3.02 2.44
N GLY A 55 7.85 -1.80 2.72
CA GLY A 55 6.41 -1.53 2.88
C GLY A 55 5.74 -1.38 1.52
N SER A 56 4.41 -1.54 1.48
CA SER A 56 3.64 -1.40 0.24
C SER A 56 3.75 -0.01 -0.38
N ASP A 57 3.95 1.04 0.42
CA ASP A 57 4.22 2.41 -0.07
C ASP A 57 5.53 2.47 -0.86
N THR A 58 6.64 2.09 -0.24
CA THR A 58 7.95 2.04 -0.89
C THR A 58 8.00 1.07 -2.06
N GLY A 59 7.25 -0.04 -1.98
CA GLY A 59 7.15 -1.03 -3.05
C GLY A 59 6.45 -0.46 -4.29
N HIS A 60 5.33 0.22 -4.10
CA HIS A 60 4.61 0.85 -5.21
C HIS A 60 5.40 2.03 -5.81
N LEU A 61 6.09 2.83 -5.00
CA LEU A 61 7.01 3.85 -5.54
C LEU A 61 8.02 3.22 -6.49
N ALA A 62 8.67 2.14 -6.05
CA ALA A 62 9.67 1.44 -6.84
C ALA A 62 9.07 0.87 -8.13
N LEU A 63 7.95 0.13 -8.06
CA LEU A 63 7.30 -0.43 -9.25
C LEU A 63 6.87 0.64 -10.27
N LEU A 64 6.52 1.85 -9.80
CA LEU A 64 6.18 2.99 -10.65
C LEU A 64 7.42 3.76 -11.16
N GLY A 65 8.63 3.25 -10.91
CA GLY A 65 9.89 3.81 -11.38
C GLY A 65 10.49 4.89 -10.48
N TYR A 66 9.95 5.16 -9.30
CA TYR A 66 10.49 6.13 -8.34
C TYR A 66 11.39 5.42 -7.32
N ASP A 67 12.63 5.87 -7.15
CA ASP A 67 13.53 5.26 -6.17
C ASP A 67 13.14 5.65 -4.74
N PRO A 68 12.63 4.70 -3.91
CA PRO A 68 12.21 5.02 -2.56
C PRO A 68 13.38 5.45 -1.66
N PHE A 69 14.63 5.14 -1.98
CA PHE A 69 15.77 5.63 -1.20
C PHE A 69 15.97 7.14 -1.30
N THR A 70 15.49 7.76 -2.38
CA THR A 70 15.68 9.19 -2.64
C THR A 70 14.41 10.00 -2.41
N CYS A 71 13.24 9.43 -2.69
CA CYS A 71 11.98 10.18 -2.63
C CYS A 71 11.09 9.86 -1.43
N TYR A 72 11.30 8.75 -0.71
CA TYR A 72 10.39 8.37 0.37
C TYR A 72 10.58 9.24 1.62
N THR A 73 9.50 9.88 2.03
CA THR A 73 9.45 10.83 3.16
C THR A 73 8.57 10.34 4.31
N GLY A 74 8.03 9.12 4.24
CA GLY A 74 7.14 8.55 5.25
C GLY A 74 5.75 8.18 4.71
N ARG A 75 5.03 7.35 5.47
CA ARG A 75 3.77 6.73 5.04
C ARG A 75 2.54 7.64 5.15
N GLY A 76 2.49 8.49 6.17
CA GLY A 76 1.34 9.31 6.52
C GLY A 76 0.78 10.13 5.35
N PRO A 77 1.61 10.79 4.53
CA PRO A 77 1.15 11.55 3.37
C PRO A 77 0.34 10.71 2.38
N PHE A 78 0.80 9.50 2.09
CA PHE A 78 0.09 8.59 1.18
C PHE A 78 -1.24 8.10 1.78
N GLU A 79 -1.31 7.88 3.09
CA GLU A 79 -2.60 7.53 3.73
C GLU A 79 -3.58 8.73 3.67
N ALA A 80 -3.10 9.97 3.87
CA ALA A 80 -3.93 11.17 3.74
C ALA A 80 -4.45 11.36 2.32
N LEU A 81 -3.55 11.30 1.33
CA LEU A 81 -3.93 11.36 -0.07
C LEU A 81 -4.91 10.25 -0.41
N GLY A 82 -4.65 9.02 0.03
CA GLY A 82 -5.52 7.87 -0.19
C GLY A 82 -6.92 8.03 0.39
N ALA A 83 -7.05 8.76 1.50
CA ALA A 83 -8.32 9.13 2.13
C ALA A 83 -9.04 10.30 1.44
N GLY A 84 -8.47 10.86 0.36
CA GLY A 84 -9.06 12.00 -0.35
C GLY A 84 -8.76 13.36 0.27
N LEU A 85 -7.78 13.42 1.18
CA LEU A 85 -7.36 14.68 1.80
C LEU A 85 -6.26 15.34 0.95
N SER A 86 -6.32 16.66 0.86
CA SER A 86 -5.28 17.46 0.21
C SER A 86 -4.19 17.83 1.22
N LEU A 87 -2.94 17.70 0.79
CA LEU A 87 -1.75 18.09 1.56
C LEU A 87 -0.96 19.14 0.80
N SER A 88 -0.39 20.08 1.55
CA SER A 88 0.72 20.91 1.10
C SER A 88 2.05 20.18 1.32
N HIS A 89 3.13 20.62 0.66
CA HIS A 89 4.48 20.08 0.88
C HIS A 89 5.04 20.35 2.28
N GLU A 90 4.49 21.34 2.99
CA GLU A 90 4.89 21.67 4.37
C GLU A 90 4.08 20.92 5.43
N ASP A 91 2.96 20.30 5.04
CA ASP A 91 2.13 19.54 5.98
C ASP A 91 2.86 18.25 6.41
N VAL A 92 2.78 17.93 7.70
CA VAL A 92 3.25 16.65 8.25
C VAL A 92 2.04 15.75 8.49
N ALA A 93 2.02 14.58 7.86
CA ALA A 93 0.95 13.61 8.00
C ALA A 93 1.41 12.34 8.72
N PHE A 94 0.50 11.75 9.49
CA PHE A 94 0.68 10.49 10.20
C PHE A 94 -0.46 9.53 9.88
N ARG A 95 -0.13 8.24 9.80
CA ARG A 95 -1.12 7.19 9.92
C ARG A 95 -1.47 7.03 11.40
N CYS A 96 -2.76 6.91 11.69
CA CYS A 96 -3.26 6.81 13.04
C CYS A 96 -4.13 5.58 13.25
N ASN A 97 -4.11 5.05 14.47
CA ASN A 97 -5.04 4.05 14.94
C ASN A 97 -5.72 4.54 16.23
N PHE A 98 -7.03 4.38 16.36
CA PHE A 98 -7.69 4.33 17.66
C PHE A 98 -7.24 3.08 18.40
N ALA A 99 -6.90 3.24 19.68
CA ALA A 99 -6.38 2.18 20.53
C ALA A 99 -6.99 2.23 21.93
N THR A 100 -6.90 1.10 22.62
CA THR A 100 -7.16 0.95 24.05
C THR A 100 -5.84 1.05 24.79
N VAL A 101 -5.70 2.08 25.60
CA VAL A 101 -4.52 2.34 26.43
C VAL A 101 -4.97 2.45 27.89
N ALA A 102 -4.29 1.73 28.77
CA ALA A 102 -4.52 1.80 30.22
C ALA A 102 -3.93 3.09 30.82
N ASP A 103 -4.32 3.41 32.06
CA ASP A 103 -3.91 4.65 32.73
C ASP A 103 -2.39 4.75 32.96
N ASP A 104 -1.69 3.61 33.04
CA ASP A 104 -0.24 3.51 33.14
C ASP A 104 0.49 3.66 31.78
N GLY A 105 -0.26 3.88 30.69
CA GLY A 105 0.26 4.00 29.32
C GLY A 105 0.42 2.67 28.59
N THR A 106 0.01 1.53 29.18
CA THR A 106 0.05 0.23 28.53
C THR A 106 -0.99 0.13 27.41
N VAL A 107 -0.55 -0.18 26.20
CA VAL A 107 -1.39 -0.46 25.04
C VAL A 107 -2.00 -1.85 25.18
N LEU A 108 -3.27 -1.92 25.59
CA LEU A 108 -4.03 -3.16 25.72
C LEU A 108 -4.49 -3.68 24.35
N ASP A 109 -4.88 -2.78 23.45
CA ASP A 109 -5.27 -3.13 22.08
C ASP A 109 -4.97 -1.98 21.11
N ARG A 110 -4.13 -2.23 20.11
CA ARG A 110 -3.73 -1.24 19.07
C ARG A 110 -4.83 -0.90 18.06
N ARG A 111 -6.01 -1.52 18.19
CA ARG A 111 -7.14 -1.41 17.25
C ARG A 111 -8.48 -1.22 17.98
N ALA A 112 -8.48 -1.09 19.31
CA ALA A 112 -9.67 -0.93 20.13
C ALA A 112 -10.78 -1.97 19.82
N GLY A 113 -10.41 -3.25 19.74
CA GLY A 113 -11.32 -4.34 19.42
C GLY A 113 -11.83 -4.33 17.98
N ARG A 114 -11.11 -3.70 17.05
CA ARG A 114 -11.60 -3.36 15.70
C ARG A 114 -12.95 -2.65 15.78
N ILE A 115 -12.97 -1.55 16.54
CA ILE A 115 -14.12 -0.66 16.69
C ILE A 115 -14.77 -0.37 15.33
N SER A 116 -16.12 -0.28 15.31
CA SER A 116 -16.86 -0.07 14.08
C SER A 116 -16.53 1.28 13.44
N THR A 117 -16.76 1.37 12.13
CA THR A 117 -16.56 2.61 11.38
C THR A 117 -17.48 3.72 11.90
N GLU A 118 -18.71 3.38 12.28
CA GLU A 118 -19.72 4.32 12.78
C GLU A 118 -19.26 4.96 14.10
N GLU A 119 -18.86 4.15 15.08
CA GLU A 119 -18.38 4.66 16.38
C GLU A 119 -17.08 5.44 16.22
N SER A 120 -16.16 4.95 15.37
CA SER A 120 -14.87 5.61 15.14
C SER A 120 -15.02 6.95 14.44
N ARG A 121 -16.02 7.10 13.55
CA ARG A 121 -16.33 8.37 12.89
C ARG A 121 -16.83 9.41 13.89
N GLU A 122 -17.77 9.04 14.75
CA GLU A 122 -18.29 9.94 15.79
C GLU A 122 -17.19 10.35 16.79
N LEU A 123 -16.33 9.40 17.19
CA LEU A 123 -15.15 9.74 17.99
C LEU A 123 -14.22 10.71 17.28
N ALA A 124 -13.95 10.51 15.98
CA ALA A 124 -13.10 11.38 15.19
C ALA A 124 -13.68 12.80 15.03
N GLU A 125 -15.00 12.96 14.97
CA GLU A 125 -15.69 14.26 14.94
C GLU A 125 -15.39 15.08 16.21
N SER A 126 -15.28 14.43 17.37
CA SER A 126 -14.96 15.10 18.65
C SER A 126 -13.52 15.65 18.74
N ILE A 127 -12.61 15.17 17.88
CA ILE A 127 -11.19 15.54 17.85
C ILE A 127 -10.75 16.03 16.46
N GLN A 128 -11.72 16.39 15.62
CA GLN A 128 -11.54 16.59 14.19
C GLN A 128 -10.54 17.68 13.83
N SER A 129 -10.52 18.76 14.60
CA SER A 129 -9.64 19.90 14.39
C SER A 129 -9.30 20.54 15.73
N MET A 130 -8.02 20.86 15.94
CA MET A 130 -7.59 21.70 17.05
C MET A 130 -6.32 22.45 16.71
N GLU A 131 -6.09 23.58 17.38
CA GLU A 131 -4.86 24.33 17.27
C GLU A 131 -4.06 24.22 18.57
N ILE A 132 -2.77 23.90 18.45
CA ILE A 132 -1.84 23.79 19.57
C ILE A 132 -0.52 24.42 19.13
N ASP A 133 -0.03 25.40 19.91
CA ASP A 133 1.24 26.10 19.67
C ASP A 133 1.37 26.68 18.24
N GLY A 134 0.28 27.20 17.68
CA GLY A 134 0.23 27.74 16.31
C GLY A 134 0.29 26.69 15.20
N ILE A 135 0.07 25.41 15.53
CA ILE A 135 -0.04 24.29 14.58
C ILE A 135 -1.48 23.80 14.57
N GLN A 136 -2.08 23.76 13.39
CA GLN A 136 -3.39 23.18 13.16
C GLN A 136 -3.27 21.66 13.01
N PHE A 137 -3.99 20.93 13.85
CA PHE A 137 -4.13 19.48 13.79
C PHE A 137 -5.48 19.16 13.16
N ILE A 138 -5.47 18.34 12.11
CA ILE A 138 -6.67 17.88 11.40
C ILE A 138 -6.69 16.36 11.46
N PHE A 139 -7.60 15.82 12.25
CA PHE A 139 -7.81 14.37 12.35
C PHE A 139 -8.98 13.96 11.44
N ARG A 140 -8.79 12.86 10.72
CA ARG A 140 -9.81 12.27 9.86
C ARG A 140 -9.85 10.77 10.06
N HIS A 141 -11.05 10.26 10.32
CA HIS A 141 -11.33 8.84 10.27
C HIS A 141 -11.24 8.32 8.83
N THR A 142 -10.87 7.05 8.67
CA THR A 142 -10.87 6.38 7.35
C THR A 142 -11.74 5.12 7.37
N VAL A 143 -11.28 4.03 7.99
CA VAL A 143 -12.01 2.76 8.06
C VAL A 143 -11.72 2.05 9.37
N GLU A 144 -12.75 1.51 10.02
CA GLU A 144 -12.63 0.88 11.35
C GLU A 144 -11.83 1.79 12.32
N HIS A 145 -10.86 1.24 13.02
CA HIS A 145 -9.93 1.92 13.93
C HIS A 145 -8.94 2.88 13.25
N ARG A 146 -8.89 2.99 11.92
CA ARG A 146 -7.82 3.74 11.22
C ARG A 146 -8.22 5.20 11.01
N GLY A 147 -7.24 6.07 11.11
CA GLY A 147 -7.37 7.48 10.76
C GLY A 147 -6.06 8.05 10.22
N VAL A 148 -6.12 9.33 9.87
CA VAL A 148 -4.98 10.13 9.45
C VAL A 148 -4.97 11.41 10.28
N LEU A 149 -3.79 11.82 10.72
CA LEU A 149 -3.56 13.11 11.35
C LEU A 149 -2.70 13.97 10.42
N ILE A 150 -3.14 15.19 10.16
CA ILE A 150 -2.39 16.20 9.41
C ILE A 150 -2.04 17.33 10.39
N MET A 151 -0.77 17.70 10.44
CA MET A 151 -0.26 18.87 11.14
C MET A 151 0.10 19.93 10.10
N ARG A 152 -0.51 21.10 10.22
CA ARG A 152 -0.30 22.25 9.32
C ARG A 152 0.14 23.46 10.12
N GLY A 153 1.26 24.05 9.73
CA GLY A 153 1.84 25.22 10.39
C GLY A 153 3.28 25.43 9.96
N GLU A 154 3.87 26.53 10.39
CA GLU A 154 5.25 26.87 10.05
C GLU A 154 6.26 26.23 11.01
N GLY A 155 7.45 25.92 10.50
CA GLY A 155 8.55 25.36 11.30
C GLY A 155 8.23 24.01 11.92
N ILE A 156 7.54 23.12 11.20
CA ILE A 156 7.25 21.74 11.61
C ILE A 156 8.01 20.74 10.76
N SER A 157 8.36 19.57 11.30
CA SER A 157 9.18 18.56 10.62
C SER A 157 8.56 17.18 10.77
N HIS A 158 8.67 16.35 9.73
CA HIS A 158 8.25 14.94 9.80
C HIS A 158 9.25 14.04 10.53
N ARG A 159 10.40 14.58 10.97
CA ARG A 159 11.46 13.84 11.66
C ARG A 159 11.11 13.65 13.14
N VAL A 160 9.98 12.97 13.38
CA VAL A 160 9.42 12.67 14.70
C VAL A 160 9.13 11.18 14.80
N SER A 161 9.41 10.59 15.96
CA SER A 161 9.25 9.16 16.21
C SER A 161 7.79 8.71 16.19
N ASN A 162 7.58 7.42 15.92
CA ASN A 162 6.27 6.79 16.10
C ASN A 162 5.89 6.75 17.59
N VAL A 163 4.59 6.83 17.85
CA VAL A 163 3.98 6.63 19.17
C VAL A 163 3.52 5.18 19.34
N ASP A 164 3.08 4.56 18.23
CA ASP A 164 2.74 3.14 18.19
C ASP A 164 3.98 2.29 18.51
N PRO A 165 3.97 1.43 19.55
CA PRO A 165 5.11 0.61 19.92
C PRO A 165 5.36 -0.58 18.98
N HIS A 166 4.45 -0.85 18.03
CA HIS A 166 4.57 -1.95 17.07
C HIS A 166 4.74 -3.35 17.70
N GLY A 167 4.35 -3.53 18.96
CA GLY A 167 4.55 -4.77 19.71
C GLY A 167 5.98 -4.99 20.19
N LYS A 168 6.88 -4.02 20.01
CA LYS A 168 8.24 -4.04 20.59
C LYS A 168 8.19 -3.87 22.11
N THR A 169 7.21 -3.10 22.57
CA THR A 169 6.90 -2.86 23.98
C THR A 169 5.39 -2.86 24.17
N SER A 170 4.95 -3.03 25.41
CA SER A 170 3.54 -2.87 25.79
C SER A 170 3.14 -1.40 25.97
N ALA A 171 4.06 -0.49 26.31
CA ALA A 171 3.73 0.92 26.58
C ALA A 171 3.78 1.82 25.34
N ILE A 172 2.93 2.86 25.32
CA ILE A 172 2.99 3.96 24.34
C ILE A 172 4.36 4.64 24.38
N GLN A 173 4.84 5.09 23.22
CA GLN A 173 6.07 5.88 23.14
C GLN A 173 5.72 7.37 23.16
N LYS A 174 6.46 8.17 23.92
CA LYS A 174 6.36 9.63 23.81
C LYS A 174 6.92 10.06 22.44
N PRO A 175 6.27 10.96 21.70
CA PRO A 175 6.86 11.55 20.50
C PRO A 175 8.21 12.18 20.84
N ARG A 176 9.24 11.88 20.04
CA ARG A 176 10.57 12.46 20.18
C ARG A 176 11.06 12.95 18.83
N PRO A 177 11.84 14.05 18.79
CA PRO A 177 12.52 14.43 17.57
C PRO A 177 13.53 13.35 17.18
N LEU A 178 13.73 13.15 15.88
CA LEU A 178 14.69 12.19 15.31
C LEU A 178 15.98 12.87 14.81
N ASP A 179 16.07 14.18 14.99
CA ASP A 179 17.23 15.03 14.75
C ASP A 179 17.20 16.23 15.73
N ASP A 180 18.27 17.02 15.73
CA ASP A 180 18.43 18.15 16.65
C ASP A 180 17.79 19.46 16.16
N SER A 181 16.93 19.40 15.14
CA SER A 181 16.34 20.62 14.57
C SER A 181 15.25 21.21 15.50
N PRO A 182 15.15 22.55 15.59
CA PRO A 182 14.07 23.22 16.32
C PRO A 182 12.67 22.79 15.83
N GLU A 183 12.52 22.53 14.53
CA GLU A 183 11.28 22.13 13.89
C GLU A 183 10.82 20.74 14.36
N SER A 184 11.74 19.78 14.44
CA SER A 184 11.45 18.43 14.95
C SER A 184 11.06 18.48 16.43
N LEU A 185 11.76 19.29 17.23
CA LEU A 185 11.44 19.48 18.65
C LEU A 185 10.05 20.09 18.83
N LYS A 186 9.76 21.19 18.11
CA LYS A 186 8.44 21.85 18.10
C LYS A 186 7.34 20.87 17.73
N THR A 187 7.55 20.08 16.68
CA THR A 187 6.57 19.09 16.21
C THR A 187 6.31 18.00 17.25
N ALA A 188 7.37 17.43 17.84
CA ALA A 188 7.22 16.39 18.85
C ALA A 188 6.46 16.89 20.10
N GLN A 189 6.78 18.10 20.58
CA GLN A 189 6.11 18.72 21.72
C GLN A 189 4.63 19.03 21.44
N ALA A 190 4.33 19.62 20.29
CA ALA A 190 2.95 19.90 19.89
C ALA A 190 2.13 18.61 19.71
N LEU A 191 2.74 17.58 19.10
CA LEU A 191 2.11 16.27 18.95
C LEU A 191 1.82 15.61 20.31
N GLN A 192 2.75 15.71 21.27
CA GLN A 192 2.51 15.19 22.62
C GLN A 192 1.29 15.87 23.27
N LYS A 193 1.22 17.20 23.24
CA LYS A 193 0.08 17.97 23.77
C LYS A 193 -1.23 17.59 23.07
N PHE A 194 -1.21 17.39 21.75
CA PHE A 194 -2.36 16.91 20.98
C PHE A 194 -2.86 15.55 21.48
N LEU A 195 -1.94 14.59 21.69
CA LEU A 195 -2.29 13.24 22.13
C LEU A 195 -2.83 13.21 23.55
N GLU A 196 -2.28 14.02 24.45
CA GLU A 196 -2.79 14.16 25.82
C GLU A 196 -4.21 14.75 25.82
N LYS A 197 -4.43 15.84 25.07
CA LYS A 197 -5.75 16.50 24.97
C LYS A 197 -6.79 15.60 24.31
N THR A 198 -6.44 14.91 23.22
CA THR A 198 -7.36 13.97 22.56
C THR A 198 -7.69 12.78 23.43
N SER A 199 -6.74 12.24 24.19
CA SER A 199 -7.02 11.14 25.12
C SER A 199 -8.05 11.53 26.17
N GLN A 200 -7.94 12.74 26.75
CA GLN A 200 -8.92 13.25 27.71
C GLN A 200 -10.33 13.35 27.11
N ILE A 201 -10.44 13.91 25.89
CA ILE A 201 -11.71 14.01 25.17
C ILE A 201 -12.30 12.62 24.91
N LEU A 202 -11.49 11.69 24.41
CA LEU A 202 -11.93 10.34 24.05
C LEU A 202 -12.36 9.53 25.30
N GLN A 203 -11.63 9.61 26.41
CA GLN A 203 -11.97 8.91 27.65
C GLN A 203 -13.34 9.29 28.22
N ALA A 204 -13.71 10.57 28.09
CA ALA A 204 -14.98 11.13 28.54
C ALA A 204 -16.11 10.99 27.49
N HIS A 205 -15.82 10.54 26.27
CA HIS A 205 -16.81 10.48 25.19
C HIS A 205 -17.92 9.46 25.49
N PRO A 206 -19.22 9.78 25.22
CA PRO A 206 -20.35 8.88 25.48
C PRO A 206 -20.20 7.46 24.90
N ILE A 207 -19.59 7.33 23.71
CA ILE A 207 -19.26 6.02 23.12
C ILE A 207 -18.35 5.21 24.04
N ASN A 208 -17.26 5.78 24.53
CA ASN A 208 -16.34 5.07 25.40
C ASN A 208 -16.94 4.77 26.77
N ILE A 209 -17.85 5.61 27.27
CA ILE A 209 -18.65 5.31 28.47
C ILE A 209 -19.50 4.05 28.24
N LYS A 210 -20.28 4.00 27.15
CA LYS A 210 -21.09 2.82 26.78
C LYS A 210 -20.26 1.57 26.53
N ARG A 211 -19.08 1.71 25.90
CA ARG A 211 -18.15 0.60 25.67
C ARG A 211 -17.63 0.03 26.99
N ARG A 212 -17.31 0.91 27.96
CA ARG A 212 -16.90 0.52 29.31
C ARG A 212 -17.99 -0.29 30.03
N GLU A 213 -19.24 0.19 30.00
CA GLU A 213 -20.40 -0.51 30.59
C GLU A 213 -20.61 -1.91 29.99
N LYS A 214 -20.23 -2.11 28.73
CA LYS A 214 -20.31 -3.39 28.02
C LYS A 214 -19.04 -4.24 28.09
N ASN A 215 -18.03 -3.84 28.86
CA ASN A 215 -16.70 -4.49 28.90
C ASN A 215 -16.04 -4.62 27.52
N LEU A 216 -16.26 -3.66 26.62
CA LEU A 216 -15.62 -3.60 25.31
C LEU A 216 -14.32 -2.76 25.38
N PRO A 217 -13.29 -3.09 24.58
CA PRO A 217 -12.05 -2.29 24.53
C PRO A 217 -12.33 -0.83 24.18
N LEU A 218 -11.78 0.12 24.93
CA LEU A 218 -12.02 1.55 24.69
C LEU A 218 -11.22 2.07 23.48
N ALA A 219 -11.72 3.08 22.78
CA ALA A 219 -10.96 3.85 21.80
C ALA A 219 -10.54 5.17 22.43
N ASN A 220 -9.66 5.11 23.43
CA ASN A 220 -9.32 6.22 24.32
C ASN A 220 -7.97 6.88 24.04
N TYR A 221 -7.25 6.41 23.02
CA TYR A 221 -5.97 6.98 22.61
C TYR A 221 -5.77 6.86 21.11
N ILE A 222 -4.94 7.75 20.55
CA ILE A 222 -4.55 7.74 19.14
C ILE A 222 -3.08 7.33 19.04
N LEU A 223 -2.81 6.20 18.40
CA LEU A 223 -1.44 5.78 18.10
C LEU A 223 -1.04 6.33 16.73
N THR A 224 -0.08 7.25 16.70
CA THR A 224 0.48 7.81 15.46
C THR A 224 1.72 7.03 15.00
N ARG A 225 1.88 6.92 13.69
CA ARG A 225 3.06 6.31 13.06
C ARG A 225 3.27 6.80 11.63
N GLY A 226 4.50 6.62 11.14
CA GLY A 226 4.86 6.89 9.76
C GLY A 226 4.75 8.37 9.42
N ALA A 227 5.25 9.23 10.31
CA ALA A 227 5.37 10.66 10.07
C ALA A 227 6.00 10.91 8.70
N GLY A 228 5.41 11.78 7.89
CA GLY A 228 5.98 12.14 6.60
C GLY A 228 5.44 13.44 6.02
N ARG A 229 6.11 13.93 4.99
CA ARG A 229 5.67 15.04 4.12
C ARG A 229 5.36 14.54 2.73
N LEU A 230 4.53 15.25 1.97
CA LEU A 230 4.29 14.89 0.56
C LEU A 230 5.65 14.86 -0.19
N PRO A 231 6.07 13.71 -0.74
CA PRO A 231 7.34 13.62 -1.47
C PRO A 231 7.29 14.49 -2.73
N ASN A 232 8.45 15.03 -3.12
CA ASN A 232 8.59 15.72 -4.39
C ASN A 232 8.80 14.67 -5.50
N LEU A 233 7.71 14.22 -6.10
CA LEU A 233 7.72 13.29 -7.23
C LEU A 233 7.49 14.08 -8.52
N ALA A 234 8.34 13.86 -9.52
CA ALA A 234 7.99 14.26 -10.88
C ALA A 234 6.68 13.54 -11.28
N PRO A 235 5.68 14.23 -11.84
CA PRO A 235 4.46 13.59 -12.31
C PRO A 235 4.75 12.43 -13.27
N PHE A 236 3.98 11.34 -13.16
CA PHE A 236 4.17 10.14 -13.97
C PHE A 236 4.04 10.41 -15.47
N GLU A 237 3.08 11.25 -15.85
CA GLU A 237 2.90 11.69 -17.24
C GLU A 237 4.12 12.46 -17.75
N GLN A 238 4.71 13.33 -16.93
CA GLN A 238 5.95 14.03 -17.30
C GLN A 238 7.12 13.05 -17.46
N LYS A 239 7.20 12.03 -16.61
CA LYS A 239 8.32 11.10 -16.58
C LYS A 239 8.31 10.06 -17.70
N PHE A 240 7.12 9.61 -18.10
CA PHE A 240 6.97 8.49 -19.04
C PHE A 240 6.09 8.82 -20.26
N GLY A 241 5.50 10.02 -20.34
CA GLY A 241 4.61 10.40 -21.44
C GLY A 241 3.26 9.66 -21.42
N LEU A 242 2.83 9.17 -20.26
CA LEU A 242 1.66 8.29 -20.13
C LEU A 242 0.65 8.87 -19.15
N ARG A 243 -0.61 9.03 -19.58
CA ARG A 243 -1.71 9.34 -18.66
C ARG A 243 -2.09 8.07 -17.91
N ALA A 244 -2.21 8.18 -16.59
CA ALA A 244 -2.27 7.00 -15.74
C ALA A 244 -3.46 7.00 -14.78
N ALA A 245 -4.07 5.83 -14.61
CA ALA A 245 -5.15 5.60 -13.66
C ALA A 245 -4.84 4.44 -12.70
N VAL A 246 -5.43 4.47 -11.50
CA VAL A 246 -5.32 3.39 -10.51
C VAL A 246 -6.69 2.81 -10.14
N VAL A 247 -6.79 1.49 -10.21
CA VAL A 247 -7.91 0.69 -9.74
C VAL A 247 -7.47 -0.10 -8.50
N ALA A 248 -7.75 0.42 -7.32
CA ALA A 248 -7.33 -0.15 -6.05
C ALA A 248 -8.43 -0.15 -4.99
N GLY A 249 -8.29 -0.99 -3.96
CA GLY A 249 -9.23 -1.04 -2.84
C GLY A 249 -8.83 -0.09 -1.70
N GLY A 250 -7.65 -0.32 -1.12
CA GLY A 250 -7.17 0.43 0.03
C GLY A 250 -6.62 1.82 -0.30
N ALA A 251 -6.60 2.68 0.72
CA ALA A 251 -6.17 4.08 0.61
C ALA A 251 -4.69 4.23 0.22
N LEU A 252 -3.78 3.46 0.84
CA LEU A 252 -2.34 3.65 0.67
C LEU A 252 -1.88 3.69 -0.80
N TYR A 253 -2.24 2.68 -1.59
CA TYR A 253 -1.81 2.55 -2.98
C TYR A 253 -2.44 3.65 -3.86
N LYS A 254 -3.69 4.04 -3.57
CA LYS A 254 -4.34 5.20 -4.19
C LYS A 254 -3.58 6.48 -3.88
N GLY A 255 -3.09 6.62 -2.65
CA GLY A 255 -2.30 7.76 -2.21
C GLY A 255 -0.94 7.85 -2.90
N VAL A 256 -0.23 6.73 -3.03
CA VAL A 256 1.04 6.68 -3.79
C VAL A 256 0.81 7.07 -5.25
N CYS A 257 -0.20 6.49 -5.89
CA CYS A 257 -0.53 6.81 -7.29
C CYS A 257 -0.97 8.28 -7.44
N ARG A 258 -1.80 8.79 -6.53
CA ARG A 258 -2.20 10.21 -6.52
C ARG A 258 -1.01 11.15 -6.33
N ALA A 259 -0.03 10.79 -5.48
CA ALA A 259 1.21 11.56 -5.33
C ALA A 259 2.04 11.57 -6.63
N ALA A 260 1.94 10.52 -7.45
CA ALA A 260 2.55 10.43 -8.77
C ALA A 260 1.68 11.04 -9.90
N GLY A 261 0.52 11.63 -9.58
CA GLY A 261 -0.36 12.27 -10.56
C GLY A 261 -1.39 11.37 -11.25
N PHE A 262 -1.67 10.18 -10.70
CA PHE A 262 -2.67 9.28 -11.28
C PHE A 262 -4.10 9.70 -10.94
N ASP A 263 -5.01 9.42 -11.87
CA ASP A 263 -6.45 9.43 -11.61
C ASP A 263 -6.86 8.20 -10.80
N VAL A 264 -7.62 8.43 -9.72
CA VAL A 264 -8.09 7.35 -8.84
C VAL A 264 -9.49 6.92 -9.26
N VAL A 265 -9.61 5.68 -9.70
CA VAL A 265 -10.88 5.11 -10.16
C VAL A 265 -11.60 4.47 -8.98
N ASN A 266 -12.79 5.00 -8.66
CA ASN A 266 -13.65 4.46 -7.62
C ASN A 266 -14.49 3.30 -8.19
N VAL A 267 -14.31 2.11 -7.62
CA VAL A 267 -14.97 0.89 -8.09
C VAL A 267 -15.84 0.33 -6.98
N GLU A 268 -17.13 0.15 -7.27
CA GLU A 268 -18.07 -0.47 -6.35
C GLU A 268 -17.63 -1.90 -5.99
N GLY A 269 -17.58 -2.20 -4.69
CA GLY A 269 -17.13 -3.49 -4.17
C GLY A 269 -15.60 -3.67 -4.14
N ALA A 270 -14.79 -2.67 -4.52
CA ALA A 270 -13.34 -2.71 -4.35
C ALA A 270 -12.95 -2.40 -2.89
N THR A 271 -13.17 -3.36 -1.99
CA THR A 271 -13.01 -3.17 -0.54
C THR A 271 -11.56 -3.24 -0.04
N GLY A 272 -10.66 -3.80 -0.83
CA GLY A 272 -9.30 -4.13 -0.35
C GLY A 272 -9.27 -5.29 0.66
N THR A 273 -10.35 -6.05 0.77
CA THR A 273 -10.46 -7.26 1.59
C THR A 273 -10.56 -8.51 0.72
N VAL A 274 -10.60 -9.70 1.34
CA VAL A 274 -10.73 -10.99 0.64
C VAL A 274 -12.04 -11.14 -0.15
N ASN A 275 -13.05 -10.32 0.15
CA ASN A 275 -14.34 -10.28 -0.53
C ASN A 275 -14.41 -9.18 -1.60
N THR A 276 -13.28 -8.57 -1.98
CA THR A 276 -13.23 -7.54 -3.02
C THR A 276 -13.83 -8.06 -4.34
N ASN A 277 -14.58 -7.20 -5.03
CA ASN A 277 -15.19 -7.52 -6.31
C ASN A 277 -14.15 -7.41 -7.44
N LEU A 278 -13.48 -8.51 -7.75
CA LEU A 278 -12.48 -8.56 -8.82
C LEU A 278 -13.09 -8.26 -10.20
N GLY A 279 -14.32 -8.71 -10.45
CA GLY A 279 -15.03 -8.49 -11.71
C GLY A 279 -15.26 -7.00 -12.01
N ASN A 280 -15.70 -6.23 -11.01
CA ASN A 280 -15.86 -4.78 -11.18
C ASN A 280 -14.51 -4.07 -11.36
N LYS A 281 -13.45 -4.55 -10.72
CA LYS A 281 -12.10 -3.98 -10.89
C LYS A 281 -11.58 -4.17 -12.30
N VAL A 282 -11.67 -5.38 -12.87
CA VAL A 282 -11.21 -5.62 -14.24
C VAL A 282 -12.05 -4.88 -15.28
N LYS A 283 -13.37 -4.75 -15.07
CA LYS A 283 -14.21 -3.88 -15.91
C LYS A 283 -13.76 -2.42 -15.86
N ALA A 284 -13.44 -1.92 -14.67
CA ALA A 284 -12.95 -0.56 -14.50
C ALA A 284 -11.59 -0.35 -15.17
N VAL A 285 -10.70 -1.35 -15.19
CA VAL A 285 -9.43 -1.30 -15.94
C VAL A 285 -9.71 -1.12 -17.44
N VAL A 286 -10.55 -1.98 -18.02
CA VAL A 286 -10.92 -1.92 -19.45
C VAL A 286 -11.53 -0.56 -19.80
N GLU A 287 -12.41 -0.03 -18.95
CA GLU A 287 -13.00 1.30 -19.17
C GLU A 287 -11.95 2.42 -19.07
N SER A 288 -11.07 2.36 -18.08
CA SER A 288 -10.04 3.39 -17.85
C SER A 288 -9.04 3.46 -19.01
N LEU A 289 -8.73 2.33 -19.64
CA LEU A 289 -7.87 2.28 -20.83
C LEU A 289 -8.46 3.05 -22.01
N LYS A 290 -9.75 3.39 -22.05
CA LYS A 290 -10.30 4.23 -23.13
C LYS A 290 -9.78 5.67 -23.08
N THR A 291 -9.42 6.15 -21.89
CA THR A 291 -8.98 7.54 -21.66
C THR A 291 -7.55 7.65 -21.13
N HIS A 292 -6.94 6.53 -20.74
CA HIS A 292 -5.60 6.46 -20.17
C HIS A 292 -4.71 5.49 -20.94
N ASP A 293 -3.40 5.70 -20.82
CA ASP A 293 -2.37 4.94 -21.53
C ASP A 293 -1.76 3.88 -20.60
N PHE A 294 -1.82 4.10 -19.28
CA PHE A 294 -1.37 3.17 -18.25
C PHE A 294 -2.43 2.98 -17.16
N VAL A 295 -2.69 1.73 -16.75
CA VAL A 295 -3.58 1.45 -15.62
C VAL A 295 -2.92 0.52 -14.61
N LEU A 296 -2.84 0.93 -13.36
CA LEU A 296 -2.44 0.05 -12.25
C LEU A 296 -3.66 -0.63 -11.64
N LEU A 297 -3.72 -1.96 -11.72
CA LEU A 297 -4.70 -2.79 -11.03
C LEU A 297 -4.06 -3.39 -9.77
N HIS A 298 -4.55 -3.01 -8.60
CA HIS A 298 -4.04 -3.54 -7.33
C HIS A 298 -4.99 -4.56 -6.70
N VAL A 299 -4.48 -5.67 -6.17
CA VAL A 299 -5.26 -6.67 -5.43
C VAL A 299 -4.64 -6.93 -4.06
N LYS A 300 -5.30 -6.43 -2.99
CA LYS A 300 -4.78 -6.53 -1.61
C LYS A 300 -4.93 -7.91 -0.95
N ALA A 301 -5.87 -8.72 -1.43
CA ALA A 301 -6.35 -9.88 -0.69
C ALA A 301 -5.28 -10.96 -0.43
N THR A 302 -4.34 -11.14 -1.36
CA THR A 302 -3.22 -12.08 -1.28
C THR A 302 -2.31 -11.80 -0.08
N ASP A 303 -1.95 -10.54 0.17
CA ASP A 303 -1.15 -10.16 1.32
C ASP A 303 -1.89 -10.33 2.65
N THR A 304 -3.18 -9.98 2.69
CA THR A 304 -4.00 -10.17 3.90
C THR A 304 -4.02 -11.65 4.32
N LEU A 305 -4.19 -12.56 3.36
CA LEU A 305 -4.18 -14.00 3.62
C LEU A 305 -2.80 -14.51 4.04
N SER A 306 -1.72 -13.87 3.54
CA SER A 306 -0.35 -14.17 3.96
C SER A 306 -0.12 -13.78 5.41
N HIS A 307 -0.50 -12.56 5.80
CA HIS A 307 -0.42 -12.08 7.19
C HIS A 307 -1.22 -12.95 8.16
N ASP A 308 -2.40 -13.43 7.74
CA ASP A 308 -3.25 -14.33 8.52
C ASP A 308 -2.76 -15.80 8.50
N LYS A 309 -1.63 -16.08 7.85
CA LYS A 309 -1.00 -17.40 7.72
C LYS A 309 -1.89 -18.45 7.06
N LYS A 310 -2.55 -18.05 5.98
CA LYS A 310 -3.54 -18.86 5.26
C LYS A 310 -3.08 -19.19 3.83
N PRO A 311 -2.04 -20.01 3.66
CA PRO A 311 -1.43 -20.25 2.35
C PRO A 311 -2.36 -20.93 1.34
N ARG A 312 -3.28 -21.80 1.79
CA ARG A 312 -4.29 -22.43 0.89
C ARG A 312 -5.27 -21.40 0.34
N GLU A 313 -5.80 -20.55 1.22
CA GLU A 313 -6.74 -19.49 0.83
C GLU A 313 -6.06 -18.43 -0.06
N LYS A 314 -4.76 -18.14 0.18
CA LYS A 314 -3.96 -17.30 -0.72
C LYS A 314 -3.89 -17.90 -2.13
N ALA A 315 -3.65 -19.20 -2.25
CA ALA A 315 -3.62 -19.89 -3.54
C ALA A 315 -5.00 -19.86 -4.25
N GLU A 316 -6.09 -20.04 -3.51
CA GLU A 316 -7.46 -19.90 -4.05
C GLU A 316 -7.74 -18.47 -4.55
N MET A 317 -7.30 -17.45 -3.80
CA MET A 317 -7.40 -16.06 -4.23
C MET A 317 -6.59 -15.80 -5.52
N ILE A 318 -5.39 -16.37 -5.64
CA ILE A 318 -4.58 -16.28 -6.87
C ILE A 318 -5.34 -16.87 -8.06
N ASN A 319 -5.99 -18.02 -7.92
CA ASN A 319 -6.83 -18.60 -8.99
C ASN A 319 -8.00 -17.68 -9.37
N ARG A 320 -8.72 -17.13 -8.38
CA ARG A 320 -9.82 -16.17 -8.62
C ARG A 320 -9.35 -14.90 -9.35
N VAL A 321 -8.12 -14.46 -9.08
CA VAL A 321 -7.49 -13.38 -9.84
C VAL A 321 -7.25 -13.80 -11.28
N GLY A 322 -6.72 -15.01 -11.52
CA GLY A 322 -6.58 -15.57 -12.87
C GLY A 322 -7.87 -15.52 -13.67
N ASP A 323 -8.97 -16.02 -13.10
CA ASP A 323 -10.30 -16.00 -13.74
C ASP A 323 -10.79 -14.59 -14.07
N ALA A 324 -10.45 -13.60 -13.22
CA ALA A 324 -10.78 -12.20 -13.47
C ALA A 324 -9.88 -11.60 -14.57
N LEU A 325 -8.59 -11.97 -14.60
CA LEU A 325 -7.65 -11.54 -15.64
C LEU A 325 -8.02 -12.12 -17.00
N GLU A 326 -8.48 -13.37 -17.09
CA GLU A 326 -8.99 -13.96 -18.33
C GLU A 326 -10.08 -13.06 -18.96
N LYS A 327 -11.08 -12.66 -18.16
CA LYS A 327 -12.17 -11.77 -18.59
C LYS A 327 -11.69 -10.37 -18.96
N MET A 328 -10.58 -9.92 -18.37
CA MET A 328 -9.95 -8.65 -18.74
C MET A 328 -9.33 -8.78 -20.12
N LEU A 329 -8.49 -9.81 -20.33
CA LEU A 329 -7.75 -10.08 -21.56
C LEU A 329 -8.70 -10.22 -22.77
N GLU A 330 -9.85 -10.87 -22.61
CA GLU A 330 -10.90 -10.99 -23.65
C GLU A 330 -11.40 -9.64 -24.19
N GLN A 331 -11.24 -8.56 -23.43
CA GLN A 331 -11.70 -7.22 -23.76
C GLN A 331 -10.56 -6.25 -24.11
N LEU A 332 -9.30 -6.67 -23.99
CA LEU A 332 -8.16 -5.84 -24.34
C LEU A 332 -7.91 -5.86 -25.85
N THR A 333 -7.39 -4.75 -26.36
CA THR A 333 -6.89 -4.66 -27.73
C THR A 333 -5.50 -5.28 -27.84
N THR A 334 -5.13 -5.72 -29.04
CA THR A 334 -3.83 -6.36 -29.30
C THR A 334 -2.62 -5.46 -29.04
N ASP A 335 -2.82 -4.15 -28.93
CA ASP A 335 -1.77 -3.16 -28.61
C ASP A 335 -1.64 -2.87 -27.10
N THR A 336 -2.21 -3.73 -26.25
CA THR A 336 -2.12 -3.61 -24.78
C THR A 336 -1.11 -4.60 -24.20
N TYR A 337 -0.11 -4.09 -23.48
CA TYR A 337 0.81 -4.89 -22.67
C TYR A 337 0.25 -5.13 -21.28
N VAL A 338 0.47 -6.31 -20.73
CA VAL A 338 0.06 -6.68 -19.38
C VAL A 338 1.28 -7.15 -18.60
N ALA A 339 1.56 -6.48 -17.49
CA ALA A 339 2.56 -6.93 -16.52
C ALA A 339 1.87 -7.44 -15.26
N VAL A 340 2.34 -8.55 -14.70
CA VAL A 340 1.84 -9.10 -13.43
C VAL A 340 3.01 -9.30 -12.47
N THR A 341 2.89 -8.79 -11.24
CA THR A 341 3.91 -8.93 -10.19
C THR A 341 3.30 -8.76 -8.80
N GLY A 342 4.10 -8.91 -7.75
CA GLY A 342 3.83 -8.36 -6.42
C GLY A 342 4.63 -7.09 -6.12
N ASP A 343 4.23 -6.36 -5.08
CA ASP A 343 4.97 -5.21 -4.53
C ASP A 343 5.90 -5.60 -3.36
N HIS A 344 5.81 -6.83 -2.89
CA HIS A 344 6.75 -7.48 -1.97
C HIS A 344 6.45 -8.97 -1.84
N THR A 345 7.34 -9.68 -1.17
CA THR A 345 7.07 -11.01 -0.61
C THR A 345 6.41 -10.86 0.75
N THR A 346 5.31 -11.56 0.99
CA THR A 346 4.76 -11.76 2.34
C THR A 346 4.67 -13.25 2.60
N SER A 347 5.53 -13.73 3.50
CA SER A 347 5.63 -15.16 3.77
C SER A 347 4.44 -15.62 4.61
N SER A 348 3.65 -16.57 4.11
CA SER A 348 2.48 -17.13 4.81
C SER A 348 2.86 -17.95 6.05
N GLU A 349 4.09 -18.46 6.15
CA GLU A 349 4.59 -19.12 7.37
C GLU A 349 4.89 -18.11 8.50
N VAL A 350 5.44 -16.97 8.10
CA VAL A 350 5.83 -15.90 9.03
C VAL A 350 4.64 -15.01 9.39
N GLY A 351 3.83 -14.64 8.40
CA GLY A 351 2.81 -13.60 8.49
C GLY A 351 3.38 -12.18 8.40
N ASP A 352 4.51 -11.96 7.72
CA ASP A 352 5.12 -10.64 7.58
C ASP A 352 5.94 -10.49 6.28
N HIS A 353 6.25 -9.25 5.93
CA HIS A 353 6.97 -8.90 4.71
C HIS A 353 8.41 -9.41 4.77
N ARG A 354 8.93 -9.87 3.62
CA ARG A 354 10.29 -10.38 3.45
C ARG A 354 10.95 -9.76 2.23
N GLY A 355 12.28 -9.68 2.26
CA GLY A 355 13.10 -9.17 1.17
C GLY A 355 13.46 -10.22 0.12
N ASP A 356 12.65 -11.27 -0.01
CA ASP A 356 12.77 -12.24 -1.09
C ASP A 356 12.22 -11.60 -2.39
N PRO A 357 12.86 -11.82 -3.55
CA PRO A 357 12.38 -11.25 -4.81
C PRO A 357 11.01 -11.82 -5.19
N VAL A 358 10.24 -11.06 -5.95
CA VAL A 358 8.90 -11.46 -6.42
C VAL A 358 8.93 -11.81 -7.90
N PRO A 359 8.12 -12.77 -8.36
CA PRO A 359 8.01 -13.10 -9.78
C PRO A 359 7.32 -11.97 -10.54
N VAL A 360 7.80 -11.70 -11.76
CA VAL A 360 7.20 -10.76 -12.71
C VAL A 360 7.05 -11.43 -14.07
N LEU A 361 5.96 -11.11 -14.76
CA LEU A 361 5.79 -11.42 -16.18
C LEU A 361 5.38 -10.15 -16.93
N ILE A 362 5.76 -10.08 -18.20
CA ILE A 362 5.28 -9.08 -19.18
C ILE A 362 4.76 -9.86 -20.39
N TRP A 363 3.55 -9.54 -20.82
CA TRP A 363 2.86 -10.18 -21.95
C TRP A 363 2.34 -9.10 -22.90
N GLY A 364 2.43 -9.33 -24.22
CA GLY A 364 2.03 -8.39 -25.26
C GLY A 364 2.48 -8.85 -26.65
N ALA A 365 2.11 -8.09 -27.69
CA ALA A 365 2.19 -8.55 -29.08
C ALA A 365 3.61 -8.83 -29.61
N ASP A 366 4.62 -8.07 -29.17
CA ASP A 366 6.01 -8.15 -29.65
C ASP A 366 7.02 -8.44 -28.52
N VAL A 367 6.52 -8.89 -27.36
CA VAL A 367 7.37 -9.38 -26.28
C VAL A 367 8.13 -10.60 -26.80
N ARG A 368 9.45 -10.65 -26.52
CA ARG A 368 10.35 -11.66 -27.10
C ARG A 368 9.98 -13.10 -26.74
N GLY A 369 9.31 -13.29 -25.61
CA GLY A 369 9.06 -14.61 -25.02
C GLY A 369 10.30 -15.18 -24.32
N ASP A 370 10.10 -16.14 -23.42
CA ASP A 370 11.17 -17.01 -22.91
C ASP A 370 10.74 -18.49 -22.86
N ARG A 371 11.47 -19.34 -22.13
CA ARG A 371 11.17 -20.79 -22.04
C ARG A 371 10.32 -21.16 -20.82
N VAL A 372 9.97 -20.19 -19.97
CA VAL A 372 9.21 -20.40 -18.75
C VAL A 372 7.76 -20.65 -19.11
N THR A 373 7.18 -21.74 -18.59
CA THR A 373 5.80 -22.14 -18.89
C THR A 373 4.86 -22.05 -17.69
N LYS A 374 5.37 -21.58 -16.55
CA LYS A 374 4.65 -21.48 -15.30
C LYS A 374 5.00 -20.19 -14.59
N PHE A 375 4.01 -19.53 -14.01
CA PHE A 375 4.23 -18.30 -13.27
C PHE A 375 4.35 -18.58 -11.78
N ASP A 376 5.57 -18.84 -11.32
CA ASP A 376 5.90 -19.00 -9.91
C ASP A 376 7.32 -18.55 -9.56
N GLU A 377 7.63 -18.44 -8.27
CA GLU A 377 8.92 -17.94 -7.79
C GLU A 377 10.13 -18.74 -8.29
N ILE A 378 9.98 -20.05 -8.53
CA ILE A 378 11.07 -20.91 -8.99
C ILE A 378 11.18 -20.87 -10.50
N SER A 379 10.07 -21.04 -11.21
CA SER A 379 10.06 -21.04 -12.68
C SER A 379 10.56 -19.71 -13.25
N CYS A 380 10.17 -18.57 -12.64
CA CYS A 380 10.63 -17.25 -13.09
C CYS A 380 12.12 -16.96 -12.80
N MET A 381 12.84 -17.83 -12.06
CA MET A 381 14.31 -17.72 -11.94
C MET A 381 15.02 -17.93 -13.28
N GLU A 382 14.39 -18.67 -14.21
CA GLU A 382 14.92 -18.98 -15.54
C GLU A 382 14.40 -18.00 -16.62
N GLY A 383 13.66 -16.96 -16.21
CA GLY A 383 13.02 -16.01 -17.10
C GLY A 383 13.98 -15.07 -17.83
N GLY A 384 13.58 -14.65 -19.04
CA GLY A 384 14.37 -13.80 -19.94
C GLY A 384 14.66 -12.39 -19.42
N LEU A 385 13.79 -11.85 -18.55
CA LEU A 385 14.03 -10.55 -17.87
C LEU A 385 15.15 -10.65 -16.83
N GLY A 386 15.52 -11.87 -16.41
CA GLY A 386 16.49 -12.09 -15.35
C GLY A 386 16.00 -11.59 -13.99
N ARG A 387 16.88 -10.92 -13.23
CA ARG A 387 16.58 -10.38 -11.90
C ARG A 387 16.83 -8.87 -11.86
N ILE A 388 15.75 -8.11 -11.95
CA ILE A 388 15.75 -6.64 -12.00
C ILE A 388 15.37 -6.02 -10.65
N ARG A 389 15.52 -4.70 -10.52
CA ARG A 389 14.95 -3.90 -9.43
C ARG A 389 13.57 -3.37 -9.81
N GLY A 390 12.72 -3.10 -8.82
CA GLY A 390 11.37 -2.56 -9.06
C GLY A 390 11.38 -1.27 -9.90
N VAL A 391 12.36 -0.39 -9.65
CA VAL A 391 12.54 0.87 -10.39
C VAL A 391 12.81 0.70 -11.89
N GLU A 392 13.22 -0.49 -12.32
CA GLU A 392 13.52 -0.80 -13.72
C GLU A 392 12.29 -1.31 -14.49
N LEU A 393 11.23 -1.73 -13.79
CA LEU A 393 10.04 -2.31 -14.42
C LEU A 393 9.31 -1.29 -15.32
N MET A 394 9.03 -0.08 -14.82
CA MET A 394 8.35 0.93 -15.65
C MET A 394 9.17 1.38 -16.86
N PRO A 395 10.48 1.66 -16.75
CA PRO A 395 11.32 1.91 -17.92
C PRO A 395 11.23 0.80 -18.99
N ILE A 396 11.22 -0.48 -18.58
CA ILE A 396 11.05 -1.60 -19.52
C ILE A 396 9.67 -1.52 -20.21
N LEU A 397 8.60 -1.27 -19.47
CA LEU A 397 7.26 -1.12 -20.04
C LEU A 397 7.15 0.11 -20.95
N ALA A 398 7.71 1.25 -20.56
CA ALA A 398 7.72 2.47 -21.35
C ALA A 398 8.49 2.30 -22.67
N ASN A 399 9.54 1.47 -22.68
CA ASN A 399 10.22 1.09 -23.92
C ASN A 399 9.29 0.30 -24.87
N TYR A 400 8.55 -0.70 -24.37
CA TYR A 400 7.55 -1.42 -25.17
C TYR A 400 6.41 -0.50 -25.67
N LEU A 401 6.10 0.55 -24.92
CA LEU A 401 5.13 1.57 -25.31
C LEU A 401 5.68 2.61 -26.29
N GLY A 402 6.99 2.62 -26.56
CA GLY A 402 7.64 3.56 -27.46
C GLY A 402 7.65 5.00 -26.96
N THR A 403 7.60 5.22 -25.63
CA THR A 403 7.55 6.57 -25.04
C THR A 403 8.89 7.07 -24.50
N LEU A 404 9.92 6.23 -24.52
CA LEU A 404 11.28 6.63 -24.13
C LEU A 404 12.08 7.13 -25.32
N GLU A 405 12.86 8.18 -25.10
CA GLU A 405 13.80 8.74 -26.07
C GLU A 405 15.11 7.94 -26.09
N LEU A 406 15.81 7.99 -27.23
CA LEU A 406 17.13 7.38 -27.34
C LEU A 406 18.11 8.11 -26.41
N TYR A 407 18.88 7.35 -25.63
CA TYR A 407 19.88 7.97 -24.76
C TYR A 407 21.02 8.59 -25.56
N GLY A 408 21.19 9.91 -25.44
CA GLY A 408 22.26 10.67 -26.09
C GLY A 408 21.81 11.54 -27.26
N GLU A 409 20.51 11.60 -27.55
CA GLU A 409 19.90 12.51 -28.52
C GLU A 409 19.05 13.60 -27.85
#